data_AF-A0A8G2BWY8-F1
#
_entry.id   AF-A0A8G2BWY8-F1
#
_cell.length_a   1.000
_cell.length_b   1.000
_cell.length_c   1.000
_cell.angle_alpha   90.00
_cell.angle_beta   90.00
_cell.angle_gamma   90.00
#
_symmetry.space_group_name_H-M   'P 1'
#
loop_
_entity.id
_entity.type
_entity.pdbx_description
1 polymer ?
#
loop_
_entity_poly.entity_id
_entity_poly.type
_entity_poly.pdbx_seq_one_letter_code
_entity_poly.pdbx_strand_id
1 'polypeptide(L)'
;MKKQLNIICILIFVCLGLSLIPNVYMIGDSFVQGFKHGYSQSKEASLHLEKPQILMPLELSLWPESVAIAPDTILNQKSGERFPVQHIHNIVWVDQAKSDTTTTRGLLSIIRLIAILYAIIQFYKLINAINHQVIFEWVNVKKLNKIGVALLLSYVMTMLFVGLNYLFAKSLIEIPGYHFNYWCELNTVNLILGLIALLVGRVFAMGITLREEQDLTV
;
A
#
# COMPACT_ATOMS: atom_id res chain seq x y z
N MET A 1 30.11 -8.44 18.70
CA MET A 1 29.48 -7.71 17.57
C MET A 1 28.75 -8.63 16.57
N LYS A 2 29.39 -9.63 15.93
CA LYS A 2 28.71 -10.57 14.99
C LYS A 2 27.44 -11.25 15.55
N LYS A 3 27.48 -11.75 16.80
CA LYS A 3 26.31 -12.41 17.43
C LYS A 3 25.10 -11.47 17.62
N GLN A 4 25.34 -10.23 18.07
CA GLN A 4 24.27 -9.24 18.25
C GLN A 4 23.65 -8.80 16.91
N LEU A 5 24.50 -8.58 15.89
CA LEU A 5 24.02 -8.27 14.54
C LEU A 5 23.19 -9.42 13.95
N ASN A 6 23.63 -10.67 14.14
CA ASN A 6 22.89 -11.85 13.67
C ASN A 6 21.53 -12.00 14.37
N ILE A 7 21.46 -11.74 15.67
CA ILE A 7 20.19 -11.79 16.41
C ILE A 7 19.22 -10.72 15.90
N ILE A 8 19.67 -9.48 15.70
CA ILE A 8 18.84 -8.40 15.15
C ILE A 8 18.37 -8.77 13.74
N CYS A 9 19.25 -9.33 12.90
CA CYS A 9 18.90 -9.74 11.54
C CYS A 9 17.84 -10.86 11.54
N ILE A 10 18.00 -11.89 12.38
CA ILE A 10 17.01 -12.96 12.56
C ILE A 10 15.68 -12.39 13.05
N LEU A 11 15.70 -11.48 14.03
CA LEU A 11 14.49 -10.83 14.55
C LEU A 11 13.76 -10.04 13.46
N ILE A 12 14.50 -9.28 12.65
CA ILE A 12 13.96 -8.54 11.50
C ILE A 12 13.29 -9.51 10.51
N PHE A 13 13.95 -10.62 10.17
CA PHE A 13 13.37 -11.62 9.25
C PHE A 13 12.11 -12.28 9.82
N VAL A 14 12.08 -12.58 11.12
CA VAL A 14 10.88 -13.15 11.78
C VAL A 14 9.74 -12.14 11.79
N CYS A 15 9.98 -10.89 12.17
CA CYS A 15 8.97 -9.83 12.13
C CYS A 15 8.45 -9.57 10.70
N LEU A 16 9.35 -9.55 9.71
CA LEU A 16 8.97 -9.46 8.30
C LEU A 16 8.11 -10.65 7.88
N GLY A 17 8.51 -11.87 8.21
CA GLY A 17 7.72 -13.07 7.93
C GLY A 17 6.31 -12.98 8.53
N LEU A 18 6.21 -12.66 9.82
CA LEU A 18 4.94 -12.54 10.54
C LEU A 18 4.02 -11.45 9.95
N SER A 19 4.57 -10.27 9.62
CA SER A 19 3.81 -9.18 9.00
C SER A 19 3.32 -9.48 7.58
N LEU A 20 4.00 -10.37 6.87
CA LEU A 20 3.62 -10.77 5.51
C LEU A 20 2.52 -11.84 5.48
N ILE A 21 2.40 -12.68 6.53
CA ILE A 21 1.42 -13.78 6.56
C ILE A 21 -0.02 -13.33 6.26
N PRO A 22 -0.58 -12.31 6.95
CA PRO A 22 -1.96 -11.87 6.68
C PRO A 22 -2.13 -11.37 5.25
N ASN A 23 -1.14 -10.63 4.74
CA ASN A 23 -1.16 -10.08 3.39
C ASN A 23 -1.12 -11.20 2.32
N VAL A 24 -0.26 -12.21 2.50
CA VAL A 24 -0.16 -13.35 1.58
C VAL A 24 -1.47 -14.15 1.57
N TYR A 25 -2.05 -14.41 2.74
CA TYR A 25 -3.34 -15.10 2.83
C TYR A 25 -4.45 -14.32 2.11
N MET A 26 -4.60 -13.02 2.41
CA MET A 26 -5.60 -12.17 1.76
C MET A 26 -5.40 -12.08 0.24
N ILE A 27 -4.16 -11.93 -0.23
CA ILE A 27 -3.86 -11.88 -1.67
C ILE A 27 -4.23 -13.21 -2.33
N GLY A 28 -3.88 -14.34 -1.72
CA GLY A 28 -4.20 -15.66 -2.25
C GLY A 28 -5.70 -15.90 -2.38
N ASP A 29 -6.44 -15.62 -1.30
CA ASP A 29 -7.90 -15.76 -1.27
C ASP A 29 -8.59 -14.82 -2.28
N SER A 30 -8.21 -13.53 -2.28
CA SER A 30 -8.74 -12.53 -3.23
C SER A 30 -8.44 -12.88 -4.68
N PHE A 31 -7.25 -13.43 -4.96
CA PHE A 31 -6.88 -13.87 -6.30
C PHE A 31 -7.72 -15.06 -6.76
N VAL A 32 -7.89 -16.08 -5.92
CA VAL A 32 -8.70 -17.26 -6.25
C VAL A 32 -10.15 -16.88 -6.48
N GLN A 33 -10.72 -16.03 -5.61
CA GLN A 33 -12.08 -15.55 -5.75
C GLN A 33 -12.25 -14.68 -7.00
N GLY A 34 -11.35 -13.73 -7.23
CA GLY A 34 -11.37 -12.86 -8.41
C GLY A 34 -11.23 -13.65 -9.72
N PHE A 35 -10.33 -14.63 -9.76
CA PHE A 35 -10.16 -15.50 -10.92
C PHE A 35 -11.41 -16.35 -11.18
N LYS A 36 -11.98 -16.95 -10.13
CA LYS A 36 -13.19 -17.77 -10.25
C LYS A 36 -14.37 -16.92 -10.74
N HIS A 37 -14.55 -15.71 -10.20
CA HIS A 37 -15.60 -14.78 -10.58
C HIS A 37 -15.45 -14.32 -12.04
N GLY A 38 -14.23 -13.95 -12.45
CA GLY A 38 -13.94 -13.58 -13.84
C GLY A 38 -14.17 -14.74 -14.82
N TYR A 39 -13.77 -15.95 -14.44
CA TYR A 39 -13.95 -17.15 -15.27
C TYR A 39 -15.44 -17.52 -15.43
N SER A 40 -16.22 -17.49 -14.35
CA SER A 40 -17.67 -17.75 -14.44
C SER A 40 -18.40 -16.68 -15.24
N GLN A 41 -18.05 -15.40 -15.04
CA GLN A 41 -18.67 -14.28 -15.74
C GLN A 41 -18.34 -14.30 -17.25
N SER A 42 -17.12 -14.68 -17.63
CA SER A 42 -16.75 -14.91 -19.03
C SER A 42 -17.55 -16.06 -19.65
N LYS A 43 -17.75 -17.15 -18.91
CA LYS A 43 -18.50 -18.32 -19.39
C LYS A 43 -19.99 -17.99 -19.59
N GLU A 44 -20.60 -17.27 -18.65
CA GLU A 44 -22.00 -16.83 -18.72
C GLU A 44 -22.23 -15.79 -19.82
N ALA A 45 -21.33 -14.81 -19.98
CA ALA A 45 -21.38 -13.83 -21.07
C ALA A 45 -21.18 -14.46 -22.47
N SER A 46 -20.57 -15.65 -22.54
CA SER A 46 -20.45 -16.42 -23.79
C SER A 46 -21.76 -17.15 -24.15
N LEU A 47 -22.62 -17.41 -23.16
CA LEU A 47 -23.86 -18.17 -23.28
C LEU A 47 -25.10 -17.26 -23.39
N HIS A 48 -25.06 -16.09 -22.75
CA HIS A 48 -26.10 -15.08 -22.80
C HIS A 48 -25.52 -13.78 -23.37
N LEU A 49 -26.14 -13.24 -24.43
CA LEU A 49 -25.78 -11.98 -25.12
C LEU A 49 -25.96 -10.72 -24.26
N GLU A 50 -26.04 -10.85 -22.93
CA GLU A 50 -26.13 -9.71 -22.01
C GLU A 50 -24.73 -9.29 -21.58
N LYS A 51 -24.45 -7.98 -21.68
CA LYS A 51 -23.20 -7.41 -21.15
C LYS A 51 -23.23 -7.53 -19.62
N PRO A 52 -22.29 -8.26 -19.00
CA PRO A 52 -22.24 -8.32 -17.55
C PRO A 52 -22.00 -6.92 -16.99
N GLN A 53 -22.82 -6.51 -16.01
CA GLN A 53 -22.60 -5.26 -15.30
C GLN A 53 -21.35 -5.42 -14.44
N ILE A 54 -20.26 -4.76 -14.84
CA ILE A 54 -19.00 -4.83 -14.10
C ILE A 54 -19.04 -3.77 -13.00
N LEU A 55 -19.07 -4.23 -11.75
CA LEU A 55 -19.00 -3.37 -10.59
C LEU A 55 -17.53 -3.17 -10.19
N MET A 56 -17.16 -1.91 -10.00
CA MET A 56 -15.87 -1.48 -9.50
C MET A 56 -15.97 -1.24 -7.98
N PRO A 57 -15.10 -1.87 -7.17
CA PRO A 57 -15.01 -1.55 -5.76
C PRO A 57 -14.33 -0.19 -5.58
N LEU A 58 -14.96 0.70 -4.83
CA LEU A 58 -14.46 2.02 -4.48
C LEU A 58 -14.28 2.08 -2.96
N GLU A 59 -13.03 2.04 -2.52
CA GLU A 59 -12.68 2.19 -1.11
C GLU A 59 -12.79 3.66 -0.70
N LEU A 60 -13.59 3.90 0.34
CA LEU A 60 -13.96 5.21 0.81
C LEU A 60 -13.91 5.28 2.33
N SER A 61 -13.06 6.18 2.82
CA SER A 61 -13.13 6.66 4.18
C SER A 61 -14.29 7.65 4.34
N LEU A 62 -15.27 7.24 5.15
CA LEU A 62 -16.39 8.09 5.55
C LEU A 62 -16.11 8.66 6.94
N TRP A 63 -16.59 9.87 7.18
CA TRP A 63 -16.55 10.48 8.50
C TRP A 63 -17.94 10.99 8.87
N PRO A 64 -18.46 10.64 10.06
CA PRO A 64 -19.78 11.07 10.46
C PRO A 64 -19.80 12.60 10.68
N GLU A 65 -20.93 13.23 10.37
CA GLU A 65 -21.12 14.66 10.65
C GLU A 65 -21.11 14.95 12.16
N SER A 66 -21.54 13.97 12.96
CA SER A 66 -21.46 14.02 14.42
C SER A 66 -20.89 12.73 14.96
N VAL A 67 -19.78 12.83 15.70
CA VAL A 67 -19.16 11.68 16.38
C VAL A 67 -20.06 11.16 17.52
N ALA A 68 -20.91 12.04 18.08
CA ALA A 68 -21.80 11.70 19.19
C ALA A 68 -23.08 10.98 18.76
N ILE A 69 -23.39 10.95 17.46
CA ILE A 69 -24.61 10.33 16.93
C ILE A 69 -24.18 9.20 15.99
N ALA A 70 -24.70 8.00 16.24
CA ALA A 70 -24.56 6.89 15.30
C ALA A 70 -25.75 6.96 14.33
N PRO A 71 -25.53 7.36 13.07
CA PRO A 71 -26.62 7.55 12.11
C PRO A 71 -27.22 6.21 11.62
N ASP A 72 -26.47 5.10 11.74
CA ASP A 72 -26.88 3.79 11.25
C ASP A 72 -27.04 2.74 12.35
N THR A 73 -27.71 1.63 12.01
CA THR A 73 -27.84 0.45 12.87
C THR A 73 -27.59 -0.85 12.12
N ILE A 74 -26.92 -1.82 12.74
CA ILE A 74 -26.75 -3.18 12.22
C ILE A 74 -27.56 -4.18 13.03
N LEU A 75 -28.15 -5.16 12.35
CA LEU A 75 -28.84 -6.27 13.00
C LEU A 75 -27.83 -7.33 13.44
N ASN A 76 -27.78 -7.61 14.75
CA ASN A 76 -27.04 -8.75 15.27
C ASN A 76 -27.83 -10.04 14.99
N GLN A 77 -27.34 -10.87 14.08
CA GLN A 77 -27.99 -12.13 13.73
C GLN A 77 -27.97 -13.18 14.86
N LYS A 78 -27.13 -13.01 15.89
CA LYS A 78 -27.09 -13.93 17.04
C LYS A 78 -28.19 -13.64 18.06
N SER A 79 -28.47 -12.37 18.33
CA SER A 79 -29.44 -11.95 19.36
C SER A 79 -30.74 -11.38 18.78
N GLY A 80 -30.76 -11.01 17.49
CA GLY A 80 -31.86 -10.28 16.85
C GLY A 80 -31.93 -8.79 17.22
N GLU A 81 -31.00 -8.29 18.04
CA GLU A 81 -30.95 -6.89 18.50
C GLU A 81 -30.25 -5.99 17.47
N ARG A 82 -30.66 -4.71 17.40
CA ARG A 82 -30.01 -3.71 16.54
C ARG A 82 -29.00 -2.89 17.33
N PHE A 83 -27.77 -2.82 16.83
CA PHE A 83 -26.70 -2.01 17.43
C PHE A 83 -26.44 -0.76 16.61
N PRO A 84 -26.29 0.42 17.24
CA PRO A 84 -25.86 1.63 16.55
C PRO A 84 -24.44 1.47 16.02
N VAL A 85 -24.18 1.96 14.81
CA VAL A 85 -22.85 1.91 14.17
C VAL A 85 -22.47 3.21 13.47
N GLN A 86 -21.17 3.37 13.28
CA GLN A 86 -20.58 4.37 12.41
C GLN A 86 -19.65 3.69 11.42
N HIS A 87 -19.84 4.03 10.16
CA HIS A 87 -19.06 3.50 9.05
C HIS A 87 -17.85 4.41 8.80
N ILE A 88 -16.63 3.92 9.06
CA ILE A 88 -15.39 4.72 8.88
C ILE A 88 -14.62 4.31 7.61
N HIS A 89 -14.55 3.01 7.31
CA HIS A 89 -13.93 2.48 6.09
C HIS A 89 -14.92 1.57 5.37
N ASN A 90 -15.22 1.88 4.12
CA ASN A 90 -16.24 1.16 3.36
C ASN A 90 -15.78 0.92 1.93
N ILE A 91 -16.25 -0.17 1.36
CA ILE A 91 -16.10 -0.44 -0.07
C ILE A 91 -17.48 -0.30 -0.70
N VAL A 92 -17.62 0.68 -1.59
CA VAL A 92 -18.85 0.89 -2.33
C VAL A 92 -18.69 0.33 -3.74
N TRP A 93 -19.61 -0.52 -4.15
CA TRP A 93 -19.59 -1.13 -5.48
C TRP A 93 -20.36 -0.25 -6.45
N VAL A 94 -19.64 0.30 -7.43
CA VAL A 94 -20.18 1.27 -8.38
C VAL A 94 -20.08 0.72 -9.79
N ASP A 95 -21.09 0.98 -10.62
CA ASP A 95 -21.03 0.63 -12.04
C ASP A 95 -19.81 1.25 -12.74
N GLN A 96 -18.95 0.38 -13.27
CA GLN A 96 -17.72 0.79 -13.94
C GLN A 96 -17.98 1.66 -15.18
N ALA A 97 -19.13 1.49 -15.84
CA ALA A 97 -19.49 2.24 -17.03
C ALA A 97 -19.62 3.76 -16.79
N LYS A 98 -19.80 4.17 -15.53
CA LYS A 98 -19.91 5.58 -15.14
C LYS A 98 -18.56 6.27 -14.96
N SER A 99 -17.45 5.55 -15.12
CA SER A 99 -16.11 6.04 -14.75
C SER A 99 -15.13 6.08 -15.93
N ASP A 100 -14.92 7.28 -16.48
CA ASP A 100 -13.92 7.52 -17.54
C ASP A 100 -12.46 7.32 -17.09
N THR A 101 -12.18 7.35 -15.78
CA THR A 101 -10.80 7.28 -15.25
C THR A 101 -10.34 5.87 -14.83
N THR A 102 -11.05 4.81 -15.22
CA THR A 102 -10.74 3.42 -14.82
C THR A 102 -9.36 2.97 -15.31
N THR A 103 -9.01 3.26 -16.56
CA THR A 103 -7.70 2.94 -17.14
C THR A 103 -6.56 3.63 -16.41
N THR A 104 -6.73 4.91 -16.06
CA THR A 104 -5.72 5.69 -15.32
C THR A 104 -5.47 5.12 -13.93
N ARG A 105 -6.53 4.74 -13.21
CA ARG A 105 -6.43 4.09 -11.89
C ARG A 105 -5.67 2.76 -11.94
N GLY A 106 -5.95 1.95 -12.97
CA GLY A 106 -5.24 0.70 -13.22
C GLY A 106 -3.75 0.93 -13.46
N LEU A 107 -3.40 1.92 -14.30
CA LEU A 107 -2.01 2.25 -14.60
C LEU A 107 -1.25 2.73 -13.35
N LEU A 108 -1.85 3.61 -12.55
CA LEU A 108 -1.27 4.07 -11.27
C LEU A 108 -0.97 2.90 -10.34
N SER A 109 -1.89 1.93 -10.26
CA SER A 109 -1.72 0.72 -9.44
C SER A 109 -0.56 -0.15 -9.93
N ILE A 110 -0.40 -0.30 -11.25
CA ILE A 110 0.70 -1.07 -11.85
C ILE A 110 2.05 -0.38 -11.60
N ILE A 111 2.14 0.94 -11.81
CA ILE A 111 3.37 1.71 -11.56
C ILE A 111 3.77 1.60 -10.09
N ARG A 112 2.80 1.74 -9.18
CA ARG A 112 3.01 1.56 -7.73
C ARG A 112 3.56 0.16 -7.41
N LEU A 113 2.97 -0.89 -7.99
CA LEU A 113 3.43 -2.27 -7.78
C LEU A 113 4.88 -2.47 -8.24
N ILE A 114 5.22 -1.98 -9.43
CA ILE A 114 6.58 -2.05 -9.97
C ILE A 114 7.57 -1.31 -9.05
N ALA A 115 7.21 -0.13 -8.54
CA ALA A 115 8.04 0.62 -7.61
C ALA A 115 8.31 -0.15 -6.30
N ILE A 116 7.28 -0.78 -5.73
CA ILE A 116 7.42 -1.60 -4.50
C ILE A 116 8.32 -2.82 -4.76
N LEU A 117 8.09 -3.55 -5.85
CA LEU A 117 8.92 -4.71 -6.21
C LEU A 117 10.38 -4.31 -6.41
N TYR A 118 10.62 -3.18 -7.08
CA TYR A 118 11.96 -2.64 -7.24
C TYR A 118 12.61 -2.30 -5.89
N ALA A 119 11.88 -1.66 -4.96
CA ALA A 119 12.37 -1.35 -3.62
C ALA A 119 12.77 -2.64 -2.85
N ILE A 120 11.93 -3.68 -2.89
CA ILE A 120 12.21 -4.98 -2.25
C ILE A 120 13.48 -5.62 -2.82
N ILE A 121 13.65 -5.63 -4.14
CA ILE A 121 14.85 -6.19 -4.79
C ILE A 121 16.12 -5.44 -4.35
N GLN A 122 16.07 -4.10 -4.30
CA GLN A 122 17.22 -3.30 -3.85
C GLN A 122 17.50 -3.51 -2.35
N PHE A 123 16.46 -3.64 -1.53
CA PHE A 123 16.60 -3.91 -0.11
C PHE A 123 17.25 -5.26 0.16
N TYR A 124 16.85 -6.31 -0.55
CA TYR A 124 17.52 -7.62 -0.48
C TYR A 124 19.01 -7.51 -0.86
N LYS A 125 19.34 -6.80 -1.95
CA LYS A 125 20.74 -6.57 -2.37
C LYS A 125 21.54 -5.75 -1.38
N LEU A 126 20.90 -4.90 -0.58
CA LEU A 126 21.53 -4.13 0.49
C LEU A 126 21.83 -5.03 1.69
N ILE A 127 20.84 -5.81 2.16
CA ILE A 127 21.03 -6.78 3.24
C ILE A 127 22.14 -7.77 2.90
N ASN A 128 22.15 -8.30 1.66
CA ASN A 128 23.20 -9.23 1.24
C ASN A 128 24.61 -8.61 1.35
N ALA A 129 24.78 -7.34 0.96
CA ALA A 129 26.06 -6.64 1.08
C ALA A 129 26.47 -6.43 2.55
N ILE A 130 25.51 -6.08 3.41
CA ILE A 130 25.75 -5.93 4.85
C ILE A 130 26.17 -7.26 5.49
N ASN A 131 25.51 -8.37 5.12
CA ASN A 131 25.83 -9.71 5.62
C ASN A 131 27.25 -10.14 5.22
N HIS A 132 27.71 -9.75 4.03
CA HIS A 132 29.09 -9.95 3.58
C HIS A 132 30.09 -8.92 4.16
N GLN A 133 29.70 -8.13 5.16
CA GLN A 133 30.50 -7.11 5.84
C GLN A 133 30.99 -5.96 4.93
N VAL A 134 30.46 -5.85 3.72
CA VAL A 134 30.73 -4.74 2.79
C VAL A 134 29.67 -3.67 3.04
N ILE A 135 29.82 -2.91 4.13
CA ILE A 135 28.78 -1.98 4.61
C ILE A 135 28.95 -0.59 3.96
N PHE A 136 30.12 0.03 4.13
CA PHE A 136 30.43 1.40 3.73
C PHE A 136 31.04 1.47 2.33
N GLU A 137 30.19 1.24 1.34
CA GLU A 137 30.53 1.35 -0.08
C GLU A 137 29.55 2.27 -0.80
N TRP A 138 30.04 3.05 -1.77
CA TRP A 138 29.21 3.95 -2.59
C TRP A 138 28.10 3.19 -3.34
N VAL A 139 28.33 1.92 -3.64
CA VAL A 139 27.33 1.03 -4.26
C VAL A 139 26.12 0.85 -3.33
N ASN A 140 26.33 0.71 -2.02
CA ASN A 140 25.25 0.54 -1.05
C ASN A 140 24.51 1.85 -0.77
N VAL A 141 25.20 3.00 -0.81
CA VAL A 141 24.57 4.33 -0.81
C VAL A 141 23.60 4.47 -1.98
N LYS A 142 24.02 4.07 -3.20
CA LYS A 142 23.16 4.09 -4.39
C LYS A 142 21.95 3.16 -4.24
N LYS A 143 22.11 1.95 -3.68
CA LYS A 143 21.00 1.04 -3.39
C LYS A 143 20.00 1.68 -2.43
N LEU A 144 20.50 2.30 -1.38
CA LEU A 144 19.66 2.93 -0.36
C LEU A 144 18.89 4.14 -0.90
N ASN A 145 19.52 4.96 -1.74
CA ASN A 145 18.85 6.05 -2.45
C ASN A 145 17.76 5.53 -3.40
N LYS A 146 18.03 4.43 -4.12
CA LYS A 146 17.06 3.78 -5.00
C LYS A 146 15.84 3.27 -4.23
N ILE A 147 16.05 2.67 -3.05
CA ILE A 147 14.96 2.25 -2.15
C ILE A 147 14.12 3.46 -1.75
N GLY A 148 14.76 4.52 -1.28
CA GLY A 148 14.07 5.74 -0.85
C GLY A 148 13.21 6.35 -1.96
N VAL A 149 13.78 6.56 -3.15
CA VAL A 149 13.05 7.10 -4.31
C VAL A 149 11.89 6.20 -4.72
N ALA A 150 12.08 4.87 -4.72
CA ALA A 150 11.02 3.94 -5.10
C ALA A 150 9.85 3.94 -4.11
N LEU A 151 10.12 4.05 -2.80
CA LEU A 151 9.09 4.17 -1.77
C LEU A 151 8.34 5.50 -1.85
N LEU A 152 9.05 6.60 -2.12
CA LEU A 152 8.42 7.91 -2.36
C LEU A 152 7.54 7.90 -3.60
N LEU A 153 8.01 7.31 -4.70
CA LEU A 153 7.23 7.16 -5.93
C LEU A 153 5.96 6.34 -5.65
N SER A 154 6.08 5.22 -4.94
CA SER A 154 4.94 4.39 -4.53
C SER A 154 3.92 5.20 -3.73
N TYR A 155 4.37 6.00 -2.76
CA TYR A 155 3.50 6.87 -1.97
C TYR A 155 2.75 7.89 -2.83
N VAL A 156 3.45 8.58 -3.74
CA VAL A 156 2.82 9.55 -4.66
C VAL A 156 1.77 8.86 -5.54
N MET A 157 2.06 7.68 -6.09
CA MET A 157 1.09 6.93 -6.90
C MET A 157 -0.15 6.53 -6.11
N THR A 158 0.01 6.13 -4.83
CA THR A 158 -1.12 5.86 -3.93
C THR A 158 -1.96 7.11 -3.71
N MET A 159 -1.35 8.26 -3.44
CA MET A 159 -2.06 9.51 -3.21
C MET A 159 -2.84 9.98 -4.44
N LEU A 160 -2.28 9.82 -5.63
CA LEU A 160 -2.97 10.09 -6.90
C LEU A 160 -4.16 9.14 -7.09
N PHE A 161 -3.98 7.85 -6.80
CA PHE A 161 -5.05 6.85 -6.90
C PHE A 161 -6.21 7.17 -5.95
N VAL A 162 -5.92 7.43 -4.67
CA VAL A 162 -6.93 7.81 -3.67
C VAL A 162 -7.59 9.13 -4.06
N GLY A 163 -6.83 10.12 -4.57
CA GLY A 163 -7.37 11.39 -5.03
C GLY A 163 -8.38 11.24 -6.16
N LEU A 164 -8.08 10.39 -7.16
CA LEU A 164 -9.02 10.07 -8.24
C LEU A 164 -10.28 9.35 -7.74
N ASN A 165 -10.14 8.46 -6.75
CA ASN A 165 -11.28 7.79 -6.11
C ASN A 165 -12.16 8.77 -5.34
N TYR A 166 -11.56 9.68 -4.59
CA TYR A 166 -12.27 10.71 -3.84
C TYR A 166 -13.06 11.65 -4.76
N LEU A 167 -12.43 12.17 -5.83
CA LEU A 167 -13.09 13.05 -6.79
C LEU A 167 -14.26 12.34 -7.48
N PHE A 168 -14.07 11.08 -7.86
CA PHE A 168 -15.10 10.27 -8.48
C PHE A 168 -16.26 9.98 -7.52
N ALA A 169 -15.98 9.58 -6.27
CA ALA A 169 -16.99 9.33 -5.25
C ALA A 169 -17.84 10.58 -4.98
N LYS A 170 -17.18 11.72 -4.79
CA LYS A 170 -17.85 13.01 -4.56
C LYS A 170 -18.77 13.41 -5.71
N SER A 171 -18.46 13.02 -6.95
CA SER A 171 -19.29 13.34 -8.12
C SER A 171 -20.51 12.41 -8.29
N LEU A 172 -20.54 11.27 -7.61
CA LEU A 172 -21.51 10.21 -7.88
C LEU A 172 -22.37 9.80 -6.67
N ILE A 173 -21.82 9.93 -5.45
CA ILE A 173 -22.40 9.35 -4.24
C ILE A 173 -22.51 10.45 -3.19
N GLU A 174 -23.67 10.54 -2.54
CA GLU A 174 -23.89 11.34 -1.34
C GLU A 174 -24.52 10.43 -0.29
N ILE A 175 -23.96 10.42 0.93
CA ILE A 175 -24.39 9.52 2.02
C ILE A 175 -24.88 10.38 3.17
N PRO A 176 -26.18 10.33 3.52
CA PRO A 176 -26.73 11.13 4.60
C PRO A 176 -26.01 10.89 5.93
N GLY A 177 -25.64 11.97 6.63
CA GLY A 177 -24.97 11.90 7.92
C GLY A 177 -23.47 11.59 7.85
N TYR A 178 -22.90 11.46 6.64
CA TYR A 178 -21.47 11.25 6.43
C TYR A 178 -20.92 12.18 5.36
N HIS A 179 -19.64 12.53 5.51
CA HIS A 179 -18.85 13.15 4.46
C HIS A 179 -17.62 12.32 4.14
N PHE A 180 -17.15 12.41 2.90
CA PHE A 180 -15.92 11.75 2.49
C PHE A 180 -14.72 12.41 3.13
N ASN A 181 -13.88 11.62 3.81
CA ASN A 181 -12.67 12.09 4.45
C ASN A 181 -11.43 11.56 3.75
N TYR A 182 -10.84 12.41 2.90
CA TYR A 182 -9.59 12.12 2.21
C TYR A 182 -8.40 11.89 3.17
N TRP A 183 -8.40 12.54 4.33
CA TRP A 183 -7.26 12.52 5.26
C TRP A 183 -7.11 11.20 5.99
N CYS A 184 -8.19 10.43 6.16
CA CYS A 184 -8.14 9.10 6.78
C CYS A 184 -7.32 8.10 5.94
N GLU A 185 -7.20 8.33 4.63
CA GLU A 185 -6.44 7.48 3.71
C GLU A 185 -4.93 7.80 3.68
N LEU A 186 -4.48 8.80 4.46
CA LEU A 186 -3.07 9.16 4.56
C LEU A 186 -2.26 8.10 5.33
N ASN A 187 -1.80 7.08 4.63
CA ASN A 187 -0.81 6.16 5.15
C ASN A 187 0.62 6.69 4.94
N THR A 188 1.17 7.32 5.97
CA THR A 188 2.50 7.97 5.94
C THR A 188 3.67 7.00 6.14
N VAL A 189 3.43 5.72 6.41
CA VAL A 189 4.50 4.75 6.70
C VAL A 189 5.49 4.64 5.53
N ASN A 190 5.01 4.50 4.30
CA ASN A 190 5.86 4.42 3.12
C ASN A 190 6.64 5.72 2.84
N LEU A 191 6.01 6.86 3.12
CA LEU A 191 6.66 8.17 3.03
C LEU A 191 7.83 8.27 4.03
N ILE A 192 7.58 7.95 5.29
CA ILE A 192 8.58 8.00 6.36
C ILE A 192 9.72 7.02 6.07
N LEU A 193 9.41 5.77 5.68
CA LEU A 193 10.44 4.79 5.31
C LEU A 193 11.27 5.25 4.11
N GLY A 194 10.65 5.86 3.11
CA GLY A 194 11.34 6.43 1.96
C GLY A 194 12.31 7.55 2.37
N LEU A 195 11.86 8.47 3.22
CA LEU A 195 12.68 9.57 3.73
C LEU A 195 13.83 9.08 4.62
N ILE A 196 13.57 8.11 5.51
CA ILE A 196 14.61 7.49 6.35
C ILE A 196 15.66 6.81 5.48
N ALA A 197 15.26 6.06 4.44
CA ALA A 197 16.21 5.45 3.52
C ALA A 197 17.11 6.52 2.87
N LEU A 198 16.55 7.61 2.35
CA LEU A 198 17.35 8.70 1.78
C LEU A 198 18.30 9.34 2.82
N LEU A 199 17.82 9.57 4.04
CA LEU A 199 18.61 10.13 5.12
C LEU A 199 19.79 9.23 5.48
N VAL A 200 19.54 7.93 5.67
CA VAL A 200 20.61 6.96 5.98
C VAL A 200 21.59 6.85 4.80
N GLY A 201 21.11 6.97 3.55
CA GLY A 201 21.97 7.06 2.37
C GLY A 201 22.92 8.25 2.41
N ARG A 202 22.44 9.42 2.83
CA ARG A 202 23.26 10.62 3.02
C ARG A 202 24.27 10.45 4.16
N VAL A 203 23.85 9.89 5.29
CA VAL A 203 24.74 9.60 6.42
C VAL A 203 25.86 8.65 6.01
N PHE A 204 25.56 7.61 5.22
CA PHE A 204 26.56 6.68 4.72
C PHE A 204 27.54 7.35 3.75
N ALA A 205 27.05 8.19 2.83
CA ALA A 205 27.91 8.96 1.93
C ALA A 205 28.90 9.83 2.71
N MET A 206 28.40 10.59 3.71
CA MET A 206 29.24 11.42 4.57
C MET A 206 30.28 10.59 5.33
N GLY A 207 29.88 9.42 5.87
CA GLY A 207 30.81 8.53 6.56
C GLY A 207 31.90 7.96 5.65
N ILE A 208 31.60 7.69 4.39
CA ILE A 208 32.59 7.24 3.41
C ILE A 208 33.57 8.38 3.07
N THR A 209 33.06 9.58 2.79
CA THR A 209 33.90 10.76 2.50
C THR A 209 34.82 11.10 3.68
N LEU A 210 34.31 11.08 4.92
CA LEU A 210 35.13 11.33 6.11
C LEU A 210 36.25 10.30 6.27
N ARG A 211 35.99 9.03 5.95
CA ARG A 211 37.01 7.98 5.96
C ARG A 211 38.06 8.23 4.89
N GLU A 212 37.64 8.52 3.66
CA GLU A 212 38.53 8.83 2.54
C GLU A 212 39.42 10.06 2.84
N GLU A 213 38.87 11.11 3.48
CA GLU A 213 39.65 12.28 3.90
C GLU A 213 40.69 11.94 4.97
N GLN A 214 40.33 11.11 5.96
CA GLN A 214 41.25 10.66 7.00
C GLN A 214 42.39 9.82 6.43
N ASP A 215 42.10 8.91 5.51
CA ASP A 215 43.10 8.06 4.86
C ASP A 215 44.09 8.86 3.97
N LEU A 216 43.71 10.06 3.49
CA LEU A 216 44.57 10.95 2.69
C LEU A 216 45.48 11.85 3.54
N THR A 217 45.18 12.02 4.83
CA THR A 217 45.95 12.89 5.75
C THR A 217 47.04 12.17 6.54
N VAL A 218 47.09 10.83 6.47
CA VAL A 218 48.10 9.98 7.11
C VAL A 218 49.18 9.59 6.10
#